data_AF-A0A2H0KKA5-F1
#
_entry.id   AF-A0A2H0KKA5-F1
#
_cell.length_a   1.000
_cell.length_b   1.000
_cell.length_c   1.000
_cell.angle_alpha   90.00
_cell.angle_beta   90.00
_cell.angle_gamma   90.00
#
_symmetry.space_group_name_H-M   'P 1'
#
loop_
_entity.id
_entity.type
_entity.pdbx_description
1 polymer ?
#
loop_
_entity_poly.entity_id
_entity_poly.type
_entity_poly.pdbx_seq_one_letter_code
_entity_poly.pdbx_strand_id
1 'polypeptide(L)' 'MSSHRNKIERAIALFISDPFNPSLKTHKLMGKFENYWSFSIDYHLRVLFEFIDEETVGFINIGTHEIYK' A
#
# COMPACT_ATOMS: atom_id res chain seq x y z
N MET A 1 -3.80 6.46 -22.40
CA MET A 1 -4.34 5.22 -21.80
C MET A 1 -3.17 4.40 -21.25
N SER A 2 -2.86 4.22 -19.96
CA SER A 2 -3.22 4.90 -18.70
C SER A 2 -2.01 4.67 -17.79
N SER A 3 -1.16 5.68 -17.57
CA SER A 3 0.19 5.60 -16.95
C SER A 3 0.27 4.93 -15.56
N HIS A 4 -0.87 4.69 -14.91
CA HIS A 4 -0.94 4.17 -13.55
C HIS A 4 -0.71 2.65 -13.45
N ARG A 5 -1.10 1.83 -14.44
CA ARG A 5 -0.97 0.36 -14.34
C ARG A 5 0.48 -0.09 -14.09
N ASN A 6 1.42 0.39 -14.89
CA ASN A 6 2.83 0.02 -14.75
C ASN A 6 3.43 0.45 -13.40
N LYS A 7 2.99 1.59 -12.85
CA LYS A 7 3.45 2.05 -11.53
C LYS A 7 2.92 1.14 -10.43
N ILE A 8 1.65 0.76 -10.51
CA ILE A 8 0.99 -0.15 -9.56
C ILE A 8 1.70 -1.51 -9.58
N GLU A 9 1.90 -2.10 -10.76
CA GLU A 9 2.57 -3.40 -10.89
C GLU A 9 3.99 -3.38 -10.32
N ARG A 10 4.76 -2.32 -10.57
CA ARG A 10 6.12 -2.16 -10.02
C ARG A 10 6.11 -2.00 -8.50
N ALA A 11 5.20 -1.19 -7.96
CA ALA A 11 5.10 -0.99 -6.52
C ALA A 11 4.68 -2.28 -5.81
N ILE A 12 3.74 -3.04 -6.38
CA ILE A 12 3.33 -4.36 -5.86
C ILE A 12 4.49 -5.36 -5.94
N ALA A 13 5.21 -5.43 -7.06
CA ALA A 13 6.37 -6.31 -7.18
C ALA A 13 7.46 -5.99 -6.16
N LEU A 14 7.74 -4.70 -5.94
CA LEU A 14 8.68 -4.26 -4.91
C LEU A 14 8.17 -4.62 -3.50
N PHE A 15 6.89 -4.38 -3.23
CA PHE A 15 6.26 -4.72 -1.96
C PHE A 15 6.34 -6.23 -1.65
N ILE A 16 6.11 -7.09 -2.64
CA ILE A 16 6.24 -8.55 -2.48
C ILE A 16 7.68 -8.94 -2.11
N SER A 17 8.69 -8.26 -2.66
CA SER A 17 10.09 -8.55 -2.35
C SER A 17 10.56 -7.97 -1.02
N ASP A 18 10.08 -6.78 -0.66
CA ASP A 18 10.46 -6.04 0.54
C ASP A 18 9.31 -5.07 0.91
N PRO A 19 8.37 -5.51 1.78
CA PRO A 19 7.21 -4.70 2.17
C PRO A 19 7.57 -3.37 2.83
N PHE A 20 8.79 -3.26 3.38
CA PHE A 20 9.26 -2.08 4.11
C PHE A 20 10.34 -1.31 3.36
N ASN A 21 10.44 -1.53 2.04
CA ASN A 21 11.36 -0.78 1.21
C ASN A 21 11.15 0.74 1.40
N PRO A 22 12.20 1.55 1.66
CA PRO A 22 12.05 2.97 1.94
C PRO A 22 11.31 3.76 0.85
N SER A 23 11.35 3.30 -0.41
CA SER A 23 10.63 3.93 -1.52
C SER A 23 9.10 3.76 -1.44
N LEU A 24 8.62 2.68 -0.81
CA LEU A 24 7.20 2.39 -0.59
C LEU A 24 6.62 3.23 0.55
N LYS A 25 7.45 3.77 1.45
CA LYS A 25 7.02 4.57 2.61
C LYS A 25 5.94 3.84 3.43
N THR A 26 6.16 2.54 3.64
CA THR A 26 5.20 1.66 4.31
C THR A 26 5.00 2.06 5.78
N HIS A 27 3.74 2.32 6.07
CA HIS A 27 3.11 2.85 7.26
C HIS A 27 2.17 1.98 8.06
N LYS A 28 2.28 1.88 9.40
CA LYS A 28 1.10 1.47 10.18
C LYS A 28 0.17 2.68 10.33
N LEU A 29 -1.13 2.48 10.14
CA LEU A 29 -2.11 3.52 10.38
C LEU A 29 -2.45 3.64 11.86
N MET A 30 -3.00 4.78 12.26
CA MET A 30 -3.30 5.10 13.65
C MET A 30 -4.81 5.29 13.85
N GLY A 31 -5.27 5.19 15.11
CA GLY A 31 -6.66 5.41 15.49
C GLY A 31 -7.58 4.28 15.02
N LYS A 32 -8.72 4.64 14.39
CA LYS A 32 -9.75 3.67 13.93
C LYS A 32 -9.24 2.61 12.93
N PHE A 33 -8.04 2.81 12.39
CA PHE A 33 -7.42 1.94 11.40
C PHE A 33 -6.13 1.27 11.91
N GLU A 34 -5.97 1.10 13.22
CA GLU A 34 -4.73 0.54 13.80
C GLU A 34 -4.37 -0.88 13.34
N ASN A 35 -5.30 -1.63 12.75
CA ASN A 35 -5.00 -2.94 12.18
C ASN A 35 -4.50 -2.86 10.73
N TYR A 36 -4.56 -1.68 10.12
CA TYR A 36 -4.25 -1.48 8.72
C TYR A 36 -2.92 -0.76 8.51
N TRP A 37 -2.38 -0.98 7.32
CA TRP A 37 -1.13 -0.44 6.84
C TRP A 37 -1.32 0.22 5.49
N SER A 38 -0.40 1.12 5.13
CA SER A 38 -0.41 1.74 3.82
C SER A 38 0.98 1.90 3.23
N PHE A 39 1.08 1.70 1.92
CA PHE A 39 2.27 2.05 1.15
C PHE A 39 1.92 2.92 -0.07
N SER A 40 2.88 3.73 -0.50
CA SER A 40 2.79 4.64 -1.65
C SER A 40 3.12 3.93 -2.96
N ILE A 41 2.28 4.14 -3.97
CA ILE A 41 2.58 3.79 -5.37
C ILE A 41 3.20 4.99 -6.09
N ASP A 42 2.67 6.18 -5.83
CA ASP A 42 3.28 7.45 -6.21
C ASP A 42 2.90 8.56 -5.22
N TYR A 43 3.08 9.83 -5.62
CA TYR A 43 2.78 10.97 -4.77
C TYR A 43 1.30 11.06 -4.36
N HIS A 44 0.37 10.56 -5.18
CA HIS A 44 -1.05 10.67 -4.90
C HIS A 44 -1.68 9.33 -4.51
N LEU A 45 -1.20 8.22 -5.07
CA LEU A 45 -1.83 6.90 -4.98
C LEU A 45 -1.18 6.03 -3.89
N ARG A 46 -2.02 5.37 -3.11
CA ARG A 46 -1.63 4.47 -2.00
C ARG A 46 -2.45 3.17 -2.05
N VAL A 47 -1.84 2.11 -1.52
CA VAL A 47 -2.54 0.87 -1.18
C VAL A 47 -2.82 0.87 0.33
N LEU A 48 -4.01 0.44 0.70
CA LEU A 48 -4.41 0.07 2.05
C LEU A 48 -4.38 -1.46 2.13
N PHE A 49 -3.71 -2.00 3.13
CA PHE A 49 -3.59 -3.44 3.32
C PHE A 49 -3.53 -3.82 4.80
N GLU A 50 -3.66 -5.11 5.08
CA GLU A 50 -3.39 -5.70 6.39
C GLU A 50 -2.49 -6.91 6.26
N PHE A 51 -1.72 -7.20 7.31
CA PHE A 51 -1.06 -8.49 7.47
C PHE A 51 -2.09 -9.44 8.08
N ILE A 52 -2.50 -10.45 7.32
CA ILE A 52 -3.45 -11.47 7.77
C ILE A 52 -2.72 -12.46 8.69
N ASP A 53 -1.50 -12.83 8.28
CA ASP A 53 -0.54 -13.64 9.04
C ASP A 53 0.89 -13.30 8.60
N GLU A 54 1.88 -14.10 9.00
CA GLU A 54 3.30 -13.86 8.72
C GLU A 54 3.65 -13.94 7.21
N GLU A 55 2.87 -14.65 6.41
CA GLU A 55 3.14 -14.90 4.98
C GLU A 55 2.07 -14.32 4.07
N THR A 56 0.94 -13.87 4.63
CA THR A 56 -0.24 -13.45 3.89
C THR A 56 -0.59 -12.00 4.14
N VAL A 57 -0.78 -11.26 3.04
CA VAL A 57 -1.26 -9.88 3.05
C VAL A 57 -2.59 -9.76 2.33
N GLY A 58 -3.51 -8.97 2.89
CA GLY A 58 -4.78 -8.62 2.26
C GLY A 58 -4.73 -7.21 1.70
N PHE A 59 -4.83 -7.04 0.38
CA PHE A 59 -5.01 -5.71 -0.22
C PHE A 59 -6.48 -5.31 -0.18
N ILE A 60 -6.77 -4.20 0.50
CA ILE A 60 -8.13 -3.77 0.84
C ILE A 60 -8.61 -2.71 -0.14
N ASN A 61 -7.77 -1.72 -0.43
CA ASN A 61 -8.14 -0.62 -1.30
C ASN A 61 -6.90 -0.03 -1.99
N ILE A 62 -7.11 0.56 -3.17
CA ILE A 62 -6.14 1.37 -3.89
C ILE A 62 -6.80 2.70 -4.25
N GLY A 63 -6.22 3.79 -3.78
CA GLY A 63 -6.86 5.10 -3.88
C GLY A 63 -5.93 6.24 -3.52
N THR A 64 -6.47 7.45 -3.53
CA THR A 64 -5.69 8.64 -3.20
C THR A 64 -5.46 8.77 -1.70
N HIS A 65 -4.94 9.89 -1.22
CA HIS A 65 -4.80 10.13 0.22
C HIS A 65 -6.15 10.25 0.96
N GLU A 66 -7.28 10.22 0.24
CA GLU A 66 -8.62 10.30 0.82
C GLU A 66 -9.16 8.97 1.37
N ILE A 67 -8.42 7.86 1.24
CA ILE A 67 -8.84 6.53 1.76
C ILE A 67 -9.06 6.54 3.29
N TYR A 68 -8.58 7.57 3.99
CA TYR A 68 -8.72 7.71 5.44
C TYR A 68 -9.95 8.51 5.90
N LYS A 69 -10.76 9.05 4.98
CA LYS A 69 -12.03 9.71 5.33
C LYS A 69 -13.05 8.67 5.78
#